data_AF-A0A1Q9C344-F1
#
_entry.id   AF-A0A1Q9C344-F1
#
_cell.length_a   1.000
_cell.length_b   1.000
_cell.length_c   1.000
_cell.angle_alpha   90.00
_cell.angle_beta   90.00
_cell.angle_gamma   90.00
#
_symmetry.space_group_name_H-M   'P 1'
#
loop_
_entity.id
_entity.type
_entity.pdbx_description
1 polymer ?
#
loop_
_entity_poly.entity_id
_entity_poly.type
_entity_poly.pdbx_seq_one_letter_code
_entity_poly.pdbx_strand_id
1 'polypeptide(L)' 'MIRTIDKMVSEGLCGDHKERGIVPRSLNAIFDALDRRQGGEDFSISMSFIEVYKEVGYDLLAKDFGNSKVTAEQVV' A
#
# COMPACT_ATOMS: atom_id res chain seq x y z
N MET A 1 -19.18 11.44 -3.87
CA MET A 1 -19.09 11.08 -2.44
C MET A 1 -17.98 10.04 -2.16
N ILE A 2 -17.64 9.15 -3.11
CA ILE A 2 -16.53 8.16 -2.95
C ILE A 2 -15.13 8.82 -2.92
N ARG A 3 -14.93 9.93 -3.65
CA ARG A 3 -13.62 10.62 -3.75
C ARG A 3 -13.08 11.19 -2.42
N THR A 4 -13.91 11.35 -1.40
CA THR A 4 -13.50 11.96 -0.12
C THR A 4 -12.73 10.98 0.78
N ILE A 5 -13.05 9.68 0.71
CA ILE A 5 -12.41 8.66 1.55
C ILE A 5 -11.02 8.32 0.99
N ASP A 6 -10.89 8.25 -0.33
CA ASP A 6 -9.61 8.03 -1.02
C ASP A 6 -8.58 9.11 -0.68
N LYS A 7 -9.04 10.36 -0.55
CA LYS A 7 -8.20 11.51 -0.17
C LYS A 7 -7.68 11.43 1.27
N MET A 8 -8.45 10.82 2.19
CA MET A 8 -8.03 10.58 3.58
C MET A 8 -7.14 9.34 3.74
N VAL A 9 -7.28 8.35 2.86
CA VAL A 9 -6.52 7.09 2.92
C VAL A 9 -5.20 7.19 2.17
N SER A 10 -5.20 7.77 0.96
CA SER A 10 -4.07 7.73 0.02
C SER A 10 -3.39 9.09 -0.18
N GLU A 11 -4.14 10.16 -0.45
CA GLU A 11 -3.59 11.44 -0.93
C GLU A 11 -3.86 12.61 0.02
N GLY A 12 -3.14 12.63 1.14
CA GLY A 12 -2.82 13.91 1.81
C GLY A 12 -1.85 14.70 0.93
N LEU A 13 -2.33 15.31 -0.16
CA LEU A 13 -1.54 16.10 -1.10
C LEU A 13 -1.52 17.56 -0.67
N CYS A 14 -0.63 17.91 0.27
CA CYS A 14 0.16 19.16 0.25
C CYS A 14 0.97 19.36 1.55
N GLY A 15 2.27 19.09 1.50
CA GLY A 15 3.29 19.83 2.26
C GLY A 15 3.40 19.66 3.78
N ASP A 16 2.32 19.41 4.53
CA ASP A 16 2.35 19.37 5.99
C ASP A 16 2.25 17.94 6.54
N HIS A 17 3.14 17.57 7.48
CA HIS A 17 3.17 16.24 8.10
C HIS A 17 1.85 15.90 8.81
N LYS A 18 1.10 16.92 9.21
CA LYS A 18 -0.18 16.78 9.92
C LYS A 18 -1.33 16.33 9.04
N GLU A 19 -1.26 16.52 7.72
CA GLU A 19 -2.35 16.21 6.78
C GLU A 19 -2.19 14.85 6.09
N ARG A 20 -1.15 14.10 6.42
CA ARG A 20 -0.91 12.77 5.86
C ARG A 20 -2.06 11.82 6.20
N GLY A 21 -2.47 11.02 5.21
CA GLY A 21 -3.45 9.95 5.38
C GLY A 21 -2.96 8.78 6.24
N ILE A 22 -3.78 7.75 6.37
CA ILE A 22 -3.46 6.57 7.21
C ILE A 22 -2.30 5.77 6.60
N VAL A 23 -2.31 5.52 5.29
CA VAL A 23 -1.27 4.72 4.60
C VAL A 23 0.15 5.25 4.85
N PRO A 24 0.47 6.54 4.59
CA PRO A 24 1.81 7.06 4.86
C PRO A 24 2.17 7.08 6.36
N ARG A 25 1.21 7.20 7.27
CA ARG A 25 1.47 7.13 8.73
C ARG A 25 1.81 5.72 9.17
N SER A 26 1.09 4.72 8.66
CA SER A 26 1.34 3.31 8.96
C SER A 26 2.71 2.89 8.46
N LEU A 27 3.08 3.29 7.23
CA LEU A 27 4.42 3.03 6.70
C LEU A 27 5.51 3.65 7.57
N ASN A 28 5.37 4.95 7.92
CA ASN A 28 6.31 5.62 8.81
C ASN A 28 6.47 4.88 10.15
N ALA A 29 5.37 4.47 10.78
CA ALA A 29 5.42 3.76 12.04
C ALA A 29 6.14 2.40 11.96
N ILE A 30 5.99 1.69 10.84
CA ILE A 30 6.68 0.42 10.58
C ILE A 30 8.19 0.69 10.45
N PHE A 31 8.60 1.64 9.61
CA PHE A 31 10.01 1.96 9.41
C PHE A 31 10.66 2.54 10.67
N ASP A 32 9.98 3.42 11.40
CA ASP A 32 10.45 3.94 12.70
C ASP A 32 10.68 2.80 13.71
N ALA A 33 9.84 1.76 13.68
CA ALA A 33 9.99 0.60 14.55
C ALA A 33 11.17 -0.29 14.13
N LEU A 34 11.45 -0.39 12.83
CA LEU A 34 12.62 -1.10 12.29
C LEU A 34 13.92 -0.36 12.66
N ASP A 35 13.96 0.96 12.47
CA ASP A 35 15.14 1.79 12.78
C ASP A 35 15.52 1.76 14.27
N ARG A 36 14.52 1.59 15.16
CA ARG A 36 14.75 1.48 16.61
C ARG A 36 15.31 0.12 17.03
N ARG A 37 15.23 -0.91 16.18
CA ARG A 37 15.83 -2.22 16.49
C ARG A 37 17.34 -2.12 16.30
N GLN A 38 18.08 -2.16 17.41
CA GLN A 38 19.53 -2.22 17.41
C GLN A 38 20.03 -3.64 17.20
N GLY A 39 19.72 -4.23 16.05
CA GLY A 39 20.19 -5.54 15.63
C GLY A 39 20.49 -5.52 14.14
N GLY A 40 21.63 -6.06 13.72
CA GLY A 40 22.01 -6.21 12.31
C GLY A 40 21.19 -7.30 11.60
N GLU A 41 19.89 -7.35 11.86
CA GLU A 41 18.95 -8.26 11.22
C GLU A 41 18.49 -7.66 9.89
N ASP A 42 18.48 -8.49 8.84
CA ASP A 42 17.94 -8.09 7.55
C ASP A 42 16.41 -8.28 7.53
N PHE A 43 15.68 -7.21 7.20
CA PHE A 43 14.23 -7.24 7.08
C PHE A 43 13.81 -7.16 5.60
N SER A 44 12.86 -8.01 5.21
CA SER A 44 12.21 -7.94 3.90
C SER A 44 10.78 -7.45 4.07
N ILE A 45 10.39 -6.43 3.31
CA ILE A 45 9.04 -5.86 3.30
C ILE A 45 8.46 -6.05 1.91
N SER A 46 7.29 -6.67 1.82
CA SER A 46 6.56 -6.89 0.57
C SER A 46 5.21 -6.18 0.63
N MET A 47 4.78 -5.58 -0.48
CA MET A 47 3.52 -4.87 -0.61
C MET A 47 2.81 -5.29 -1.90
N SER A 48 1.51 -5.51 -1.81
CA SER A 48 0.64 -5.83 -2.95
C SER A 48 -0.48 -4.81 -3.01
N PHE A 49 -0.84 -4.37 -4.21
CA PHE A 49 -1.93 -3.41 -4.40
C PHE A 49 -2.90 -3.94 -5.45
N ILE A 50 -4.11 -4.30 -5.02
CA ILE A 50 -5.10 -4.99 -5.85
C ILE A 50 -6.37 -4.14 -5.91
N GLU A 51 -6.90 -3.96 -7.11
CA GLU A 51 -8.23 -3.40 -7.35
C GLU A 51 -9.22 -4.53 -7.65
N VAL A 52 -10.38 -4.53 -7.00
CA VAL A 52 -11.47 -5.45 -7.33
C VAL A 52 -12.50 -4.69 -8.15
N TYR A 53 -12.60 -5.03 -9.43
CA TYR A 53 -13.57 -4.42 -10.35
C TYR A 53 -14.33 -5.50 -11.10
N LYS A 54 -15.68 -5.44 -11.07
CA LYS A 54 -16.57 -6.45 -11.67
C LYS A 54 -16.20 -7.89 -11.26
N GLU A 55 -15.98 -8.10 -9.96
CA GLU A 55 -15.60 -9.41 -9.40
C GLU A 55 -14.27 -9.98 -9.91
N VAL A 56 -13.48 -9.16 -10.62
CA VAL A 56 -12.13 -9.51 -11.08
C VAL A 56 -11.11 -8.70 -10.28
N GLY A 57 -10.12 -9.40 -9.74
CA GLY A 57 -8.95 -8.79 -9.10
C GLY A 57 -7.92 -8.39 -10.15
N TYR A 58 -7.50 -7.13 -10.11
CA TYR A 58 -6.47 -6.55 -10.95
C TYR A 58 -5.30 -6.13 -10.07
N ASP A 59 -4.11 -6.66 -10.34
CA ASP A 59 -2.89 -6.16 -9.72
C ASP A 59 -2.50 -4.80 -10.32
N LEU A 60 -2.44 -3.78 -9.48
CA LEU A 60 -2.11 -2.40 -9.86
C LEU A 60 -0.61 -2.16 -9.97
N LEU A 61 0.22 -3.06 -9.44
CA LEU A 61 1.68 -2.99 -9.52
C LEU A 61 2.24 -3.84 -10.68
N ALA A 62 1.40 -4.63 -11.33
CA ALA A 62 1.81 -5.42 -12.49
C ALA A 62 2.15 -4.51 -13.68
N LYS A 63 3.30 -4.78 -14.31
CA LYS A 63 3.82 -4.01 -15.47
C LYS A 63 2.85 -4.00 -16.65
N ASP A 64 2.09 -5.09 -16.79
CA ASP A 64 1.05 -5.26 -17.81
C ASP A 64 -0.33 -5.03 -17.16
N PHE A 65 -0.66 -3.75 -16.99
CA PHE A 65 -2.00 -3.32 -16.56
C PHE A 65 -3.07 -4.06 -17.38
N GLY A 66 -3.89 -4.87 -16.71
CA GLY A 66 -5.05 -5.53 -17.30
C GLY A 66 -4.88 -6.97 -17.78
N ASN A 67 -3.68 -7.57 -17.72
CA ASN A 67 -3.50 -8.98 -18.12
C ASN A 67 -3.04 -9.92 -16.99
N SER A 68 -2.72 -9.39 -15.82
CA SER A 68 -2.41 -10.18 -14.63
C SER A 68 -3.71 -10.44 -13.86
N LYS A 69 -4.49 -11.43 -14.33
CA LYS A 69 -5.60 -11.95 -13.54
C LYS A 69 -5.01 -12.65 -12.33
N VAL A 70 -5.24 -12.12 -11.14
CA VAL A 70 -4.86 -12.82 -9.91
C VAL A 70 -5.89 -13.92 -9.71
N THR A 71 -5.57 -15.16 -10.12
CA THR A 71 -6.35 -16.33 -9.69
C THR A 71 -5.98 -16.65 -8.25
N ALA A 72 -6.90 -17.25 -7.50
CA ALA A 72 -6.75 -17.53 -6.07
C ALA A 72 -5.54 -18.43 -5.71
N GLU A 73 -4.80 -18.94 -6.70
CA GLU A 73 -3.63 -19.79 -6.54
C GLU A 73 -2.32 -19.03 -6.28
N GLN A 74 -2.27 -17.71 -6.52
CA GLN A 74 -1.03 -16.92 -6.38
C GLN A 74 -0.87 -16.21 -5.02
N VAL A 75 -1.76 -16.48 -4.06
CA VAL A 75 -1.71 -15.95 -2.70
C VAL A 75 -1.27 -17.06 -1.73
N VAL A 76 -0.02 -17.54 -1.87
CA VAL A 76 0.67 -18.37 -0.87
C VAL A 76 2.14 -17.98 -0.81
#